data_AF-A0A061D5F3-F1
#
_entry.id   AF-A0A061D5F3-F1
#
_cell.length_a   1.000
_cell.length_b   1.000
_cell.length_c   1.000
_cell.angle_alpha   90.00
_cell.angle_beta   90.00
_cell.angle_gamma   90.00
#
_symmetry.space_group_name_H-M   'P 1'
#
loop_
_entity.id
_entity.type
_entity.pdbx_description
1 polymer ?
#
loop_
_entity_poly.entity_id
_entity_poly.type
_entity_poly.pdbx_seq_one_letter_code
_entity_poly.pdbx_strand_id
1 'polypeptide(L)' 'MIPRKRNSVKGNAYLDRGLYRNRHLVENAFARLKHYRAVASRLDKLKRNYESVVAMACAFLWLPM' A
#
# COMPACT_ATOMS: atom_id res chain seq x y z
N MET A 1 -11.98 -0.65 -5.70
CA MET A 1 -12.60 -1.17 -6.94
C MET A 1 -11.52 -1.56 -7.93
N ILE A 2 -11.65 -2.70 -8.59
CA ILE A 2 -10.70 -3.19 -9.59
C ILE A 2 -11.36 -3.00 -10.97
N PRO A 3 -10.74 -2.26 -11.91
CA PRO A 3 -11.29 -2.07 -13.24
C PRO A 3 -11.36 -3.40 -13.97
N ARG A 4 -12.44 -3.60 -14.73
CA ARG A 4 -12.59 -4.76 -15.60
C ARG A 4 -11.54 -4.70 -16.71
N LYS A 5 -11.16 -5.88 -17.20
CA LYS A 5 -10.26 -6.02 -18.36
C LYS A 5 -10.82 -5.27 -19.57
N ARG A 6 -9.92 -4.78 -20.43
CA ARG A 6 -10.26 -3.97 -21.62
C ARG A 6 -11.23 -4.67 -22.58
N ASN A 7 -11.25 -6.01 -22.60
CA ASN A 7 -12.12 -6.84 -23.44
C ASN A 7 -13.48 -7.17 -22.78
N SER A 8 -13.83 -6.54 -21.65
CA SER A 8 -15.12 -6.78 -21.00
C SER A 8 -16.25 -6.05 -21.71
N VAL A 9 -17.37 -6.74 -21.95
CA VAL A 9 -18.60 -6.18 -22.53
C VAL A 9 -19.18 -5.04 -21.66
N LYS A 10 -18.97 -5.10 -20.34
CA LYS A 10 -19.34 -4.02 -19.42
C LYS A 10 -18.15 -3.08 -19.19
N GLY A 11 -18.34 -1.81 -19.52
CA GLY A 11 -17.35 -0.74 -19.30
C GLY A 11 -17.15 -0.38 -17.82
N ASN A 12 -16.13 0.45 -17.55
CA ASN A 12 -15.77 0.94 -16.21
C ASN A 12 -16.29 2.37 -15.94
N ALA A 13 -17.52 2.70 -16.39
CA ALA A 13 -18.05 4.07 -16.32
C ALA A 13 -18.19 4.62 -14.88
N TYR A 14 -18.33 3.74 -13.89
CA TYR A 14 -18.42 4.08 -12.48
C TYR A 14 -17.05 4.35 -11.82
N LEU A 15 -15.94 4.06 -12.51
CA LEU A 15 -14.60 4.14 -11.95
C LEU A 15 -13.94 5.44 -12.37
N ASP A 16 -13.70 6.32 -11.39
CA ASP A 16 -12.88 7.51 -11.59
C ASP A 16 -11.43 7.08 -11.91
N ARG A 17 -10.99 7.35 -13.14
CA ARG A 17 -9.64 7.00 -13.61
C ARG A 17 -8.55 7.78 -12.87
N GLY A 18 -8.82 9.02 -12.46
CA GLY A 18 -7.87 9.83 -11.69
C GLY A 18 -7.66 9.25 -10.29
N LEU A 19 -8.76 8.95 -9.59
CA LEU A 19 -8.71 8.29 -8.29
C LEU A 19 -8.04 6.91 -8.37
N TYR A 20 -8.34 6.13 -9.41
CA TYR A 20 -7.73 4.82 -9.61
C TYR A 20 -6.22 4.92 -9.90
N ARG A 21 -5.77 5.96 -10.61
CA ARG A 21 -4.34 6.20 -10.88
C ARG A 21 -3.54 6.38 -9.58
N ASN A 22 -4.12 7.02 -8.58
CA ASN A 22 -3.48 7.25 -7.28
C ASN A 22 -3.25 5.96 -6.48
N ARG A 23 -3.92 4.85 -6.84
CA ARG A 23 -3.74 3.54 -6.19
C ARG A 23 -2.29 3.07 -6.25
N HIS A 24 -1.58 3.36 -7.34
CA HIS A 24 -0.18 2.94 -7.48
C HIS A 24 0.72 3.55 -6.39
N LEU A 25 0.41 4.75 -5.90
CA LEU A 25 1.18 5.41 -4.84
C LEU A 25 1.09 4.62 -3.53
N VAL A 26 -0.12 4.15 -3.21
CA VAL A 26 -0.38 3.31 -2.04
C VAL A 26 0.31 1.95 -2.20
N GLU A 27 0.20 1.30 -3.36
CA GLU A 27 0.86 0.03 -3.64
C GLU A 27 2.39 0.14 -3.56
N ASN A 28 2.98 1.24 -4.06
CA ASN A 28 4.40 1.52 -3.94
C ASN A 28 4.84 1.74 -2.49
N ALA A 29 4.04 2.43 -1.68
CA ALA A 29 4.33 2.60 -0.25
C ALA A 29 4.36 1.24 0.47
N PHE A 30 3.40 0.35 0.19
CA PHE A 30 3.40 -1.01 0.74
C PHE A 30 4.55 -1.87 0.22
N ALA A 31 4.92 -1.74 -1.06
CA ALA A 31 6.10 -2.42 -1.59
C ALA A 31 7.38 -2.01 -0.84
N ARG A 32 7.53 -0.70 -0.56
CA ARG A 32 8.66 -0.19 0.23
C ARG A 32 8.61 -0.64 1.69
N LEU A 33 7.44 -0.66 2.31
CA LEU A 33 7.27 -1.18 3.68
C LEU A 33 7.69 -2.64 3.81
N LYS A 34 7.50 -3.46 2.76
CA LYS A 34 7.93 -4.86 2.74
C LYS A 34 9.46 -5.05 2.68
N HIS A 35 10.25 -4.03 2.38
CA HIS A 35 11.71 -4.12 2.51
C HIS A 35 12.15 -4.23 3.98
N TYR A 36 11.37 -3.69 4.91
CA TYR A 36 11.64 -3.85 6.34
C TYR A 36 11.25 -5.27 6.76
N ARG A 37 12.26 -6.14 6.91
CA ARG A 37 12.06 -7.56 7.30
C ARG A 37 11.22 -7.72 8.58
N ALA A 38 11.39 -6.83 9.56
CA ALA A 38 10.60 -6.84 10.79
C ALA A 38 9.10 -6.65 10.53
N VAL A 39 8.74 -5.76 9.60
CA VAL A 39 7.36 -5.52 9.18
C VAL A 39 6.86 -6.68 8.31
N ALA A 40 7.64 -7.13 7.33
CA ALA A 40 7.24 -8.15 6.36
C ALA A 40 7.03 -9.53 7.00
N SER A 41 7.91 -9.93 7.91
CA SER A 41 7.83 -11.23 8.60
C SER A 41 7.00 -11.18 9.88
N ARG A 42 6.52 -9.99 10.30
CA ARG A 42 5.77 -9.78 11.54
C ARG A 42 6.44 -10.46 12.74
N LEU A 43 7.67 -10.06 13.04
CA LEU A 43 8.47 -10.67 14.11
C LEU A 43 7.99 -10.28 15.52
N ASP A 44 7.31 -9.14 15.65
CA ASP A 44 6.78 -8.67 16.92
C ASP A 44 5.60 -9.53 17.41
N LYS A 45 5.75 -10.08 18.63
CA LYS A 45 4.70 -10.90 19.29
C LYS A 45 3.52 -10.05 19.77
N LEU A 46 3.79 -8.85 20.27
CA LEU A 46 2.75 -7.94 20.77
C LEU A 46 2.29 -7.01 19.67
N LYS A 47 0.96 -6.87 19.54
CA LYS A 47 0.32 -5.94 18.60
C LYS A 47 0.85 -4.51 18.73
N ARG A 48 1.00 -4.01 19.96
CA ARG A 48 1.50 -2.65 20.24
C ARG A 48 2.89 -2.41 19.66
N ASN A 49 3.78 -3.38 19.81
CA ASN A 49 5.14 -3.30 19.29
C ASN A 49 5.15 -3.29 17.76
N TYR A 50 4.37 -4.18 17.14
CA TYR A 50 4.22 -4.23 15.69
C TYR A 50 3.69 -2.90 15.13
N GLU A 51 2.68 -2.31 15.78
CA GLU A 51 2.12 -1.01 15.39
C GLU A 51 3.17 0.10 15.46
N SER A 52 3.98 0.15 16.52
CA SER A 52 5.08 1.11 16.66
C SER A 52 6.14 0.95 15.55
N VAL A 53 6.51 -0.28 15.20
CA VAL A 53 7.50 -0.56 14.14
C VAL A 53 6.95 -0.14 12.76
N VAL A 54 5.67 -0.43 12.49
CA VAL A 54 5.02 0.02 11.25
C VAL A 54 4.94 1.55 11.19
N ALA A 55 4.56 2.22 12.28
CA ALA A 55 4.50 3.67 12.33
C ALA A 55 5.87 4.31 12.08
N MET A 56 6.94 3.74 12.67
CA MET A 56 8.30 4.20 12.47
C MET A 56 8.77 3.99 11.02
N ALA A 57 8.47 2.84 10.41
CA ALA A 57 8.79 2.59 9.00
C ALA A 57 8.04 3.55 8.05
N CYS A 58 6.78 3.88 8.35
CA CYS A 58 6.04 4.91 7.62
C CYS A 58 6.66 6.30 7.76
N ALA A 59 7.13 6.66 8.96
CA ALA A 59 7.80 7.94 9.19
C ALA A 59 9.09 8.07 8.37
N PHE A 60 9.91 7.01 8.32
CA PHE A 60 11.11 6.96 7.48
C PHE A 60 10.80 7.03 5.98
N LEU A 61 9.67 6.47 5.54
CA LEU A 61 9.24 6.55 4.15
C LEU A 61 8.84 7.98 3.76
N TRP A 62 8.26 8.73 4.70
CA TRP A 62 7.73 10.07 4.51
C TRP A 62 8.81 11.16 4.52
N LEU A 63 9.83 11.01 5.38
CA LEU A 63 10.94 11.94 5.47
C LEU A 63 11.84 11.84 4.22
N PRO A 64 12.05 12.94 3.46
CA PRO A 64 13.10 12.99 2.46
C PRO A 64 14.44 13.10 3.21
N MET A 65 15.09 11.95 3.43
CA MET A 65 16.49 11.89 3.86
C MET A 65 17.40 12.15 2.67
#